data_AF-A0A814UW76-F1
#
_entry.id   AF-A0A814UW76-F1
#
_cell.length_a   1.000
_cell.length_b   1.000
_cell.length_c   1.000
_cell.angle_alpha   90.00
_cell.angle_beta   90.00
_cell.angle_gamma   90.00
#
_symmetry.space_group_name_H-M   'P 1'
#
loop_
_entity.id
_entity.type
_entity.pdbx_description
1 polymer ?
#
loop_
_entity_poly.entity_id
_entity_poly.type
_entity_poly.pdbx_seq_one_letter_code
_entity_poly.pdbx_strand_id
1 'polypeptide(L)'
;MIALMEVAAADGVLSEAERQWIIGLACAIGSPQSVIDELQTYQHKGMDSVLKTFHAESGHSNGIHRQLSLIYDGFRAAGADGELHPKELAAIHELAKALGIDEAQVKQLYELYIENQQNRLKRLKIIFPNGGNNAIAEVEKLY
;
A
#
# COMPACT_ATOMS: atom_id res chain seq x y z
N MET A 1 1.35 2.74 10.04
CA MET A 1 1.72 1.39 9.57
C MET A 1 0.68 0.35 9.92
N ILE A 2 0.28 0.19 11.19
CA ILE A 2 -0.79 -0.76 11.57
C ILE A 2 -2.09 -0.55 10.78
N ALA A 3 -2.56 0.70 10.68
CA ALA A 3 -3.76 0.99 9.89
C ALA A 3 -3.64 0.57 8.42
N LEU A 4 -2.43 0.60 7.85
CA LEU A 4 -2.18 0.16 6.49
C LEU A 4 -2.20 -1.37 6.37
N MET A 5 -1.74 -2.10 7.39
CA MET A 5 -1.91 -3.56 7.47
C MET A 5 -3.38 -3.95 7.46
N GLU A 6 -4.21 -3.21 8.20
CA GLU A 6 -5.66 -3.40 8.23
C GLU A 6 -6.30 -3.08 6.87
N VAL A 7 -5.86 -2.03 6.17
CA VAL A 7 -6.38 -1.68 4.83
C VAL A 7 -5.98 -2.70 3.77
N ALA A 8 -4.74 -3.19 3.77
CA ALA A 8 -4.32 -4.24 2.85
C ALA A 8 -5.14 -5.51 3.09
N ALA A 9 -5.31 -5.89 4.37
CA ALA A 9 -6.13 -7.03 4.78
C ALA A 9 -7.65 -6.78 4.74
N ALA A 10 -8.14 -5.77 4.01
CA ALA A 10 -9.54 -5.40 4.05
C ALA A 10 -10.47 -6.48 3.46
N ASP A 11 -9.95 -7.37 2.62
CA ASP A 11 -10.66 -8.56 2.14
C ASP A 11 -10.70 -9.72 3.18
N GLY A 12 -10.07 -9.52 4.34
CA GLY A 12 -9.99 -10.43 5.48
C GLY A 12 -8.68 -11.20 5.61
N VAL A 13 -7.75 -11.07 4.64
CA VAL A 13 -6.47 -11.80 4.66
C VAL A 13 -5.32 -10.85 4.37
N LEU A 14 -4.27 -10.88 5.19
CA LEU A 14 -3.00 -10.23 4.87
C LEU A 14 -2.03 -11.26 4.28
N SER A 15 -1.79 -11.19 2.98
CA SER A 15 -0.79 -12.00 2.31
C SER A 15 0.64 -11.61 2.73
N GLU A 16 1.59 -12.51 2.46
CA GLU A 16 2.99 -12.23 2.75
C GLU A 16 3.55 -11.11 1.87
N ALA A 17 3.11 -11.00 0.61
CA ALA A 17 3.56 -9.96 -0.31
C ALA A 17 3.15 -8.56 0.19
N GLU A 18 1.90 -8.40 0.62
CA GLU A 18 1.40 -7.15 1.19
C GLU A 18 2.13 -6.79 2.49
N ARG A 19 2.33 -7.78 3.37
CA ARG A 19 3.09 -7.57 4.62
C ARG A 19 4.50 -7.08 4.33
N GLN A 20 5.23 -7.76 3.45
CA GLN A 20 6.61 -7.40 3.11
C GLN A 20 6.67 -6.02 2.44
N TRP A 21 5.67 -5.68 1.63
CA TRP A 21 5.57 -4.34 1.05
C TRP A 21 5.43 -3.27 2.12
N ILE A 22 4.55 -3.46 3.10
CA ILE A 22 4.31 -2.51 4.19
C ILE A 22 5.54 -2.40 5.10
N ILE A 23 6.21 -3.51 5.39
CA ILE A 23 7.49 -3.51 6.12
C ILE A 23 8.54 -2.73 5.34
N GLY A 24 8.66 -2.97 4.03
CA GLY A 24 9.59 -2.24 3.16
C GLY A 24 9.33 -0.73 3.16
N LEU A 25 8.06 -0.32 3.11
CA LEU A 25 7.67 1.08 3.27
C LEU A 25 8.09 1.63 4.64
N ALA A 26 7.85 0.88 5.72
CA ALA A 26 8.20 1.29 7.08
C ALA A 26 9.72 1.51 7.22
N CYS A 27 10.53 0.61 6.67
CA CYS A 27 11.98 0.73 6.59
C CYS A 27 12.39 1.97 5.78
N ALA A 28 11.78 2.18 4.61
CA ALA A 28 12.13 3.29 3.71
C ALA A 28 11.86 4.67 4.33
N ILE A 29 10.85 4.79 5.19
CA ILE A 29 10.54 6.04 5.90
C ILE A 29 11.28 6.19 7.24
N GLY A 30 12.19 5.26 7.57
CA GLY A 30 12.99 5.31 8.79
C GLY A 30 12.19 5.02 10.07
N SER A 31 11.18 4.15 10.00
CA SER A 31 10.42 3.74 11.18
C SER A 31 11.34 3.06 12.21
N PRO A 32 11.10 3.23 13.52
CA PRO A 32 11.86 2.53 14.55
C PRO A 32 11.80 1.01 14.39
N GLN A 33 12.86 0.31 14.79
CA GLN A 33 12.92 -1.17 14.71
C GLN A 33 11.75 -1.83 15.45
N SER A 34 11.31 -1.27 16.59
CA SER A 34 10.15 -1.78 17.32
C SER A 34 8.87 -1.79 16.49
N VAL A 35 8.68 -0.81 15.59
CA VAL A 35 7.55 -0.79 14.65
C VAL A 35 7.73 -1.89 13.61
N ILE A 36 8.94 -2.10 13.09
CA ILE A 36 9.22 -3.16 12.13
C ILE A 36 8.93 -4.55 12.73
N ASP A 37 9.40 -4.78 13.96
CA ASP A 37 9.19 -6.05 14.69
C ASP A 37 7.70 -6.31 14.94
N GLU A 38 6.94 -5.25 15.28
CA GLU A 38 5.49 -5.34 15.43
C GLU A 38 4.82 -5.75 14.10
N LEU A 39 5.21 -5.13 12.98
CA LEU A 39 4.63 -5.41 11.66
C LEU A 39 4.91 -6.84 11.18
N GLN A 40 6.01 -7.47 11.59
CA GLN A 40 6.32 -8.86 11.23
C GLN A 40 5.31 -9.85 11.82
N THR A 41 4.84 -9.59 13.04
CA THR A 41 3.98 -10.52 13.79
C THR A 41 2.53 -10.08 13.88
N TYR A 42 2.22 -8.89 13.35
CA TYR A 42 0.88 -8.31 13.39
C TYR A 42 -0.15 -9.23 12.73
N GLN A 43 -1.23 -9.48 13.46
CA GLN A 43 -2.41 -10.21 12.99
C GLN A 43 -3.53 -9.22 12.75
N HIS A 44 -4.24 -9.37 11.63
CA HIS A 44 -5.42 -8.59 11.29
C HIS A 44 -6.45 -8.68 12.42
N LYS A 45 -6.89 -7.51 12.94
CA LYS A 45 -7.84 -7.38 14.05
C LYS A 45 -9.16 -6.73 13.60
N GLY A 46 -9.26 -6.32 12.34
CA GLY A 46 -10.44 -5.68 11.79
C GLY A 46 -10.35 -4.15 11.77
N MET A 47 -11.23 -3.58 10.95
CA MET A 47 -11.19 -2.17 10.54
C MET A 47 -11.63 -1.18 11.63
N ASP A 48 -12.23 -1.64 12.72
CA ASP A 48 -12.75 -0.79 13.80
C ASP A 48 -11.69 0.16 14.37
N SER A 49 -10.45 -0.32 14.49
CA SER A 49 -9.32 0.47 14.99
C SER A 49 -8.92 1.60 14.03
N VAL A 50 -9.02 1.33 12.72
CA VAL A 50 -8.77 2.30 11.65
C VAL A 50 -9.83 3.38 11.69
N LEU A 51 -11.11 3.00 11.74
CA LEU A 51 -12.22 3.96 11.79
C LEU A 51 -12.09 4.88 13.01
N LYS A 52 -11.82 4.35 14.21
CA LYS A 52 -11.64 5.17 15.42
C LYS A 52 -10.53 6.21 15.31
N THR A 53 -9.45 5.87 14.62
CA THR A 53 -8.25 6.72 14.53
C THR A 53 -8.33 7.71 13.38
N PHE A 54 -8.92 7.30 12.26
CA PHE A 54 -8.90 8.05 11.00
C PHE A 54 -10.24 8.68 10.63
N HIS A 55 -11.35 8.38 11.31
CA HIS A 55 -12.64 9.02 11.01
C HIS A 55 -12.58 10.55 11.20
N ALA A 56 -13.35 11.29 10.41
CA ALA A 56 -13.37 12.76 10.43
C ALA A 56 -13.74 13.34 11.81
N GLU A 57 -14.54 12.61 12.59
CA GLU A 57 -14.94 12.98 13.95
C GLU A 57 -13.83 12.78 15.00
N SER A 58 -12.69 12.20 14.64
CA SER A 58 -11.56 11.95 15.57
C SER A 58 -10.84 13.23 16.03
N GLY A 59 -11.18 14.41 15.50
CA GLY A 59 -10.62 15.70 15.91
C GLY A 59 -9.19 15.98 15.42
N HIS A 60 -8.62 15.10 14.60
CA HIS A 60 -7.29 15.31 14.02
C HIS A 60 -7.37 16.32 12.85
N SER A 61 -6.74 17.48 13.00
CA SER A 61 -6.69 18.56 11.99
C SER A 61 -6.08 18.15 10.63
N ASN A 62 -5.40 17.00 10.58
CA ASN A 62 -4.84 16.39 9.37
C ASN A 62 -5.62 15.15 8.89
N GLY A 63 -6.85 14.95 9.36
CA GLY A 63 -7.65 13.73 9.13
C GLY A 63 -7.77 13.38 7.65
N ILE A 64 -8.23 14.33 6.82
CA ILE A 64 -8.49 14.07 5.39
C ILE A 64 -7.22 13.72 4.60
N HIS A 65 -6.11 14.41 4.82
CA HIS A 65 -4.86 14.11 4.11
C HIS A 65 -4.29 12.75 4.52
N ARG A 66 -4.40 12.39 5.81
CA ARG A 66 -3.98 11.08 6.30
C ARG A 66 -4.89 9.95 5.80
N GLN A 67 -6.20 10.19 5.73
CA GLN A 67 -7.17 9.27 5.13
C GLN A 67 -6.84 9.01 3.66
N LEU A 68 -6.65 10.05 2.85
CA LEU A 68 -6.32 9.92 1.42
C LEU A 68 -4.97 9.20 1.21
N SER A 69 -3.95 9.54 2.01
CA SER A 69 -2.66 8.84 1.98
C SER A 69 -2.81 7.36 2.34
N LEU A 70 -3.62 7.04 3.35
CA LEU A 70 -3.87 5.66 3.78
C LEU A 70 -4.54 4.84 2.68
N ILE A 71 -5.57 5.40 2.01
CA ILE A 71 -6.25 4.73 0.91
C ILE A 71 -5.30 4.51 -0.28
N TYR A 72 -4.51 5.52 -0.64
CA TYR A 72 -3.55 5.40 -1.74
C TYR A 72 -2.46 4.36 -1.45
N ASP A 73 -1.87 4.39 -0.25
CA ASP A 73 -0.92 3.36 0.16
C ASP A 73 -1.59 1.99 0.29
N GLY A 74 -2.88 1.93 0.63
CA GLY A 74 -3.69 0.73 0.61
C GLY A 74 -3.70 0.05 -0.75
N PHE A 75 -3.99 0.79 -1.83
CA PHE A 75 -3.92 0.25 -3.20
C PHE A 75 -2.53 -0.28 -3.55
N ARG A 76 -1.48 0.42 -3.10
CA ARG A 76 -0.09 0.02 -3.36
C ARG A 76 0.31 -1.23 -2.61
N ALA A 77 -0.15 -1.36 -1.36
CA ALA A 77 0.11 -2.50 -0.51
C ALA A 77 -0.65 -3.73 -1.02
N ALA A 78 -1.97 -3.61 -1.24
CA ALA A 78 -2.82 -4.71 -1.70
C ALA A 78 -2.32 -5.28 -3.05
N GLY A 79 -2.05 -4.42 -4.03
CA GLY A 79 -1.50 -4.87 -5.32
C GLY A 79 0.02 -5.12 -5.31
N ALA A 80 0.63 -5.48 -4.18
CA ALA A 80 2.07 -5.70 -4.07
C ALA A 80 2.53 -6.97 -4.79
N ASP A 81 1.65 -7.96 -4.92
CA ASP A 81 1.90 -9.20 -5.67
C ASP A 81 1.84 -9.01 -7.20
N GLY A 82 1.41 -7.83 -7.65
CA GLY A 82 1.36 -7.42 -9.05
C GLY A 82 -0.06 -7.28 -9.62
N GLU A 83 -1.09 -7.67 -8.86
CA GLU A 83 -2.50 -7.51 -9.26
C GLU A 83 -3.31 -6.98 -8.08
N LEU A 84 -4.19 -6.00 -8.31
CA LEU A 84 -5.17 -5.61 -7.30
C LEU A 84 -6.47 -6.36 -7.58
N HIS A 85 -6.83 -7.31 -6.73
CA HIS A 85 -7.98 -8.17 -6.95
C HIS A 85 -9.30 -7.41 -6.73
N PRO A 86 -10.39 -7.80 -7.43
CA PRO A 86 -11.69 -7.11 -7.28
C PRO A 86 -12.22 -7.07 -5.84
N LYS A 87 -11.90 -8.07 -5.01
CA LYS A 87 -12.32 -8.12 -3.60
C LYS A 87 -11.58 -7.09 -2.75
N GLU A 88 -10.26 -6.98 -2.91
CA GLU A 88 -9.41 -5.99 -2.22
C GLU A 88 -9.85 -4.58 -2.61
N LEU A 89 -10.06 -4.35 -3.92
CA LEU A 89 -10.54 -3.06 -4.43
C LEU A 89 -11.89 -2.69 -3.79
N ALA A 90 -12.87 -3.60 -3.83
CA ALA A 90 -14.18 -3.34 -3.22
C ALA A 90 -14.07 -3.05 -1.71
N ALA A 91 -13.22 -3.78 -0.99
CA ALA A 91 -13.03 -3.59 0.44
C ALA A 91 -12.39 -2.23 0.76
N ILE A 92 -11.41 -1.78 -0.03
CA ILE A 92 -10.80 -0.45 0.12
C ILE A 92 -11.82 0.66 -0.15
N HIS A 93 -12.71 0.50 -1.15
CA HIS A 93 -13.80 1.44 -1.41
C HIS A 93 -14.79 1.52 -0.24
N GLU A 94 -15.22 0.38 0.33
CA GLU A 94 -16.11 0.38 1.49
C GLU A 94 -15.47 1.03 2.72
N LEU A 95 -14.16 0.82 2.94
CA LEU A 95 -13.41 1.53 3.98
C LEU A 95 -13.38 3.04 3.73
N ALA A 96 -13.07 3.47 2.51
CA ALA A 96 -13.00 4.89 2.16
C ALA A 96 -14.34 5.59 2.40
N LYS A 97 -15.44 4.93 2.02
CA LYS A 97 -16.81 5.38 2.30
C LYS A 97 -17.08 5.46 3.80
N ALA A 98 -16.66 4.47 4.59
CA ALA A 98 -16.80 4.47 6.05
C ALA A 98 -15.96 5.56 6.72
N LEU A 99 -14.88 6.02 6.09
CA LEU A 99 -14.07 7.16 6.52
C LEU A 99 -14.65 8.51 6.08
N GLY A 100 -15.75 8.52 5.31
CA GLY A 100 -16.39 9.71 4.79
C GLY A 100 -15.65 10.36 3.61
N ILE A 101 -14.81 9.59 2.90
CA ILE A 101 -14.08 10.07 1.72
C ILE A 101 -15.01 10.02 0.51
N ASP A 102 -14.99 11.08 -0.30
CA ASP A 102 -15.79 11.14 -1.52
C ASP A 102 -15.30 10.10 -2.55
N GLU A 103 -16.23 9.36 -3.13
CA GLU A 103 -15.96 8.30 -4.11
C GLU A 103 -15.17 8.81 -5.34
N ALA A 104 -15.39 10.06 -5.76
CA ALA A 104 -14.63 10.65 -6.85
C ALA A 104 -13.16 10.83 -6.47
N GLN A 105 -12.84 11.14 -5.21
CA GLN A 105 -11.46 11.21 -4.73
C GLN A 105 -10.83 9.82 -4.68
N VAL A 106 -11.56 8.80 -4.22
CA VAL A 106 -11.06 7.41 -4.21
C VAL A 106 -10.74 6.95 -5.63
N LYS A 107 -11.63 7.23 -6.59
CA LYS A 107 -11.41 6.94 -8.02
C LYS A 107 -10.18 7.65 -8.58
N GLN A 108 -9.94 8.91 -8.23
CA GLN A 108 -8.72 9.62 -8.64
C GLN A 108 -7.45 8.98 -8.07
N LEU A 109 -7.47 8.54 -6.81
CA LEU A 109 -6.34 7.83 -6.19
C LEU A 109 -6.09 6.49 -6.86
N TYR A 110 -7.15 5.76 -7.22
CA TYR A 110 -7.03 4.49 -7.94
C TYR A 110 -6.46 4.69 -9.35
N GLU A 111 -6.95 5.68 -10.10
CA GLU A 111 -6.41 6.04 -11.42
C GLU A 111 -4.92 6.41 -11.34
N LEU A 112 -4.54 7.19 -10.34
CA LEU A 112 -3.14 7.54 -10.07
C LEU A 112 -2.28 6.31 -9.76
N TYR A 113 -2.80 5.35 -8.98
CA TYR A 113 -2.13 4.09 -8.71
C TYR A 113 -1.87 3.31 -10.01
N ILE A 114 -2.89 3.15 -10.86
CA ILE A 114 -2.77 2.46 -12.15
C ILE A 114 -1.75 3.17 -13.06
N GLU A 115 -1.81 4.49 -13.16
CA GLU A 115 -0.85 5.27 -13.94
C GLU A 115 0.59 5.06 -13.43
N ASN A 116 0.79 5.08 -12.13
CA ASN A 116 2.11 4.85 -11.53
C ASN A 116 2.64 3.45 -11.78
N GLN A 117 1.79 2.42 -11.78
CA GLN A 117 2.19 1.06 -12.16
C GLN A 117 2.62 0.99 -13.63
N GLN A 118 1.87 1.61 -14.53
CA GLN A 118 2.25 1.70 -15.93
C GLN A 118 3.58 2.43 -16.12
N ASN A 119 3.78 3.55 -15.43
CA ASN A 119 5.01 4.33 -15.49
C ASN A 119 6.20 3.57 -14.88
N ARG A 120 5.99 2.79 -13.83
CA ARG A 120 7.00 1.86 -13.29
C ARG A 120 7.43 0.84 -14.34
N LEU A 121 6.49 0.20 -15.02
CA LEU A 121 6.79 -0.77 -16.07
C LEU A 121 7.51 -0.14 -17.27
N LYS A 122 7.10 1.07 -17.69
CA LYS A 122 7.80 1.84 -18.74
C LYS A 122 9.25 2.12 -18.33
N ARG A 123 9.47 2.60 -17.10
CA ARG A 123 10.80 2.88 -16.55
C ARG A 123 11.67 1.63 -16.54
N LEU A 124 11.15 0.49 -16.09
CA LEU A 124 11.89 -0.77 -16.08
C LEU A 124 12.31 -1.22 -17.48
N LYS A 125 11.45 -1.06 -18.49
CA LYS A 125 11.80 -1.38 -19.90
C LYS A 125 12.91 -0.48 -20.46
N ILE A 126 12.94 0.79 -20.05
CA ILE A 126 13.98 1.74 -20.48
C ILE A 126 15.33 1.43 -19.81
N ILE A 127 15.32 1.21 -18.50
CA ILE A 127 16.54 0.99 -17.71
C ILE A 127 17.11 -0.43 -17.92
N PHE A 128 16.24 -1.42 -18.01
CA PHE A 128 16.61 -2.83 -18.14
C PHE A 128 15.95 -3.45 -19.38
N PRO A 129 16.36 -3.05 -20.60
CA PRO A 129 15.72 -3.50 -21.85
C PRO A 129 15.78 -5.02 -22.03
N ASN A 130 16.83 -5.67 -21.51
CA ASN A 130 17.02 -7.11 -21.54
C ASN A 130 16.54 -7.80 -20.25
N GLY A 131 15.92 -7.07 -19.32
CA GLY A 131 15.52 -7.58 -18.00
C GLY A 131 16.59 -7.47 -16.93
N GLY A 132 16.16 -7.35 -15.67
CA GLY A 132 17.06 -7.07 -14.53
C GLY A 132 18.11 -8.15 -14.28
N ASN A 133 17.76 -9.43 -14.46
CA ASN A 133 18.72 -10.54 -14.26
C ASN A 133 19.88 -10.49 -15.26
N ASN A 134 19.61 -10.07 -16.50
CA ASN A 134 20.65 -9.91 -17.51
C ASN A 134 21.58 -8.74 -17.17
N ALA A 135 21.03 -7.65 -16.62
CA ALA A 135 21.84 -6.53 -16.13
C ALA A 135 22.77 -6.93 -14.96
N ILE A 136 22.30 -7.76 -14.02
CA ILE A 136 23.14 -8.30 -12.94
C ILE A 136 24.29 -9.14 -13.52
N ALA A 137 23.97 -10.08 -14.42
CA ALA A 137 24.96 -10.95 -15.05
C ALA A 137 25.98 -10.19 -15.93
N GLU A 138 25.60 -9.05 -16.52
CA GLU A 138 26.51 -8.16 -17.24
C GLU A 138 27.52 -7.49 -16.31
N VAL A 139 27.06 -7.02 -15.13
CA VAL A 139 27.93 -6.40 -14.12
C VAL A 139 28.90 -7.42 -13.51
N GLU A 140 28.42 -8.63 -13.20
CA GLU A 140 29.27 -9.69 -12.64
C GLU A 140 30.41 -10.11 -13.58
N LYS A 141 30.25 -9.95 -14.91
CA LYS A 141 31.33 -10.21 -15.88
C LYS A 141 32.42 -9.14 -15.92
N LEU A 142 32.19 -7.98 -15.29
CA LEU A 142 33.15 -6.87 -15.24
C LEU A 142 34.10 -6.96 -14.04
N TYR A 143 33.89 -7.92 -13.14
CA TYR A 143 34.71 -8.20 -11.96
C TYR A 143 35.27 -9.63 -12.00
#